data_AF-A0A947BST2-F1
#
_entry.id   AF-A0A947BST2-F1
#
_cell.length_a   1.000
_cell.length_b   1.000
_cell.length_c   1.000
_cell.angle_alpha   90.00
_cell.angle_beta   90.00
_cell.angle_gamma   90.00
#
_symmetry.space_group_name_H-M   'P 1'
#
loop_
_entity.id
_entity.type
_entity.pdbx_description
1 polymer ?
#
loop_
_entity_poly.entity_id
_entity_poly.type
_entity_poly.pdbx_seq_one_letter_code
_entity_poly.pdbx_strand_id
1 'polypeptide(L)'
;MKAAKNTCSRLILLRVSLLLIIVLALSGCLTLPDAEERKQSAMQLAADRGWEFSQWKAADFVLAGFAPLNLQASTLRIYIEGDGLAWITSRRPSKDPTPVTPVSL
;
A
#
# COMPACT_ATOMS: atom_id res chain seq x y z
N MET A 1 -18.21 23.84 48.74
CA MET A 1 -17.25 22.79 48.33
C MET A 1 -17.66 21.91 47.13
N LYS A 2 -18.95 21.81 46.71
CA LYS A 2 -19.37 21.01 45.53
C LYS A 2 -18.99 21.61 44.16
N ALA A 3 -18.99 22.94 44.01
CA ALA A 3 -18.70 23.62 42.74
C ALA A 3 -17.26 23.39 42.22
N ALA A 4 -16.27 23.33 43.11
CA ALA A 4 -14.86 23.09 42.75
C ALA A 4 -14.65 21.66 42.21
N LYS A 5 -15.33 20.65 42.78
CA LYS A 5 -15.28 19.26 42.30
C LYS A 5 -15.91 19.12 40.90
N ASN A 6 -17.00 19.82 40.65
CA ASN A 6 -17.68 19.82 39.35
C ASN A 6 -16.84 20.51 38.26
N THR A 7 -16.09 21.55 38.62
CA THR A 7 -15.18 22.26 37.72
C THR A 7 -13.96 21.41 37.37
N CYS A 8 -13.39 20.72 38.37
CA CYS A 8 -12.28 19.78 38.18
C CYS A 8 -12.68 18.59 37.28
N SER A 9 -13.86 18.00 37.52
CA SER A 9 -14.40 16.91 36.70
C SER A 9 -14.66 17.33 35.24
N ARG A 10 -15.19 18.54 35.01
CA ARG A 10 -15.38 19.10 33.65
C ARG A 10 -14.05 19.35 32.93
N LEU A 11 -13.04 19.86 33.65
CA LEU A 11 -11.70 20.11 33.09
C LEU A 11 -10.99 18.80 32.69
N ILE A 12 -11.14 17.75 33.50
CA ILE A 12 -10.62 16.42 33.21
C ILE A 12 -11.32 15.83 31.97
N LEU A 13 -12.65 15.93 31.90
CA LEU A 13 -13.43 15.42 30.77
C LEU A 13 -13.03 16.12 29.44
N LEU A 14 -12.88 17.46 29.46
CA LEU A 14 -12.40 18.24 28.31
C LEU A 14 -11.00 17.81 27.85
N ARG A 15 -10.08 17.55 28.78
CA ARG A 15 -8.72 17.08 28.45
C ARG A 15 -8.73 15.68 27.83
N VAL A 16 -9.54 14.77 28.35
CA VAL A 16 -9.68 13.42 27.82
C VAL A 16 -10.31 13.44 26.42
N SER A 17 -11.37 14.24 26.22
CA SER A 17 -11.98 14.40 24.89
C SER A 17 -11.00 15.01 23.89
N LEU A 18 -10.22 16.01 24.28
CA LEU A 18 -9.19 16.60 23.42
C LEU A 18 -8.10 15.59 23.06
N LEU A 19 -7.60 14.82 24.03
CA LEU A 19 -6.65 13.73 23.79
C LEU A 19 -7.20 12.70 22.81
N LEU A 20 -8.47 12.29 22.98
CA LEU A 20 -9.11 11.33 22.08
C LEU A 20 -9.22 11.87 20.65
N ILE A 21 -9.58 13.14 20.48
CA ILE A 21 -9.62 13.80 19.16
C ILE A 21 -8.24 13.84 18.53
N ILE A 22 -7.19 14.14 19.30
CA ILE A 22 -5.81 14.16 18.79
C ILE A 22 -5.38 12.76 18.34
N VAL A 23 -5.66 11.72 19.13
CA VAL A 23 -5.34 10.32 18.76
C VAL A 23 -6.07 9.90 17.48
N LEU A 24 -7.36 10.25 17.35
CA LEU A 24 -8.14 9.97 16.15
C LEU A 24 -7.68 10.76 14.93
N ALA A 25 -7.17 11.99 15.11
CA ALA A 25 -6.62 12.78 14.01
C ALA A 25 -5.26 12.26 13.51
N LEU A 26 -4.48 11.61 14.38
CA LEU A 26 -3.15 11.08 14.05
C LEU A 26 -3.17 9.71 13.35
N SER A 27 -4.28 8.98 13.37
CA SER A 27 -4.38 7.64 12.75
C SER A 27 -4.41 7.65 11.21
N GLY A 28 -4.66 8.80 10.58
CA GLY A 28 -4.76 8.91 9.12
C GLY A 28 -3.44 8.69 8.36
N CYS A 29 -2.29 8.84 9.01
CA CYS A 29 -0.98 8.62 8.38
C CYS A 29 -0.55 7.14 8.35
N LEU A 30 -1.22 6.26 9.11
CA LEU A 30 -0.85 4.84 9.23
C LEU A 30 -1.39 3.98 8.08
N THR A 31 -2.21 4.53 7.18
CA THR A 31 -2.92 3.74 6.16
C THR A 31 -2.20 3.69 4.81
N LEU A 32 -1.01 4.30 4.68
CA LEU A 32 -0.24 4.23 3.43
C LEU A 32 0.68 3.01 3.47
N PRO A 33 0.49 2.02 2.58
CA PRO A 33 1.30 0.82 2.59
C PRO A 33 2.73 1.14 2.18
N ASP A 34 3.69 0.59 2.90
CA ASP A 34 5.10 0.71 2.56
C ASP A 34 5.45 -0.13 1.31
N ALA A 35 6.70 -0.05 0.85
CA ALA A 35 7.10 -0.74 -0.38
C ALA A 35 7.01 -2.27 -0.26
N GLU A 36 7.23 -2.82 0.93
CA GLU A 36 7.21 -4.26 1.16
C GLU A 36 5.76 -4.76 1.25
N GLU A 37 4.89 -4.03 1.94
CA GLU A 37 3.46 -4.32 2.00
C GLU A 37 2.82 -4.31 0.60
N ARG A 38 3.22 -3.37 -0.26
CA ARG A 38 2.75 -3.33 -1.66
C ARG A 38 3.21 -4.55 -2.46
N LYS A 39 4.46 -4.98 -2.30
CA LYS A 39 4.97 -6.20 -2.95
C LYS A 39 4.23 -7.43 -2.49
N GLN A 40 4.05 -7.59 -1.18
CA GLN A 40 3.34 -8.72 -0.62
C GLN A 40 1.89 -8.77 -1.10
N SER A 41 1.22 -7.62 -1.17
CA SER A 41 -0.12 -7.52 -1.74
C SER A 41 -0.16 -7.95 -3.21
N ALA A 42 0.80 -7.50 -4.04
CA ALA A 42 0.90 -7.92 -5.44
C ALA A 42 1.18 -9.43 -5.58
N MET A 43 2.09 -9.98 -4.76
CA MET A 43 2.40 -11.41 -4.73
C MET A 43 1.18 -12.23 -4.33
N GLN A 44 0.42 -11.77 -3.33
CA GLN A 44 -0.78 -12.46 -2.89
C GLN A 44 -1.87 -12.44 -3.96
N LEU A 45 -2.08 -11.30 -4.61
CA LEU A 45 -3.04 -11.17 -5.70
C LEU A 45 -2.68 -12.05 -6.91
N ALA A 46 -1.39 -12.27 -7.16
CA ALA A 46 -0.92 -13.20 -8.19
C ALA A 46 -1.11 -14.67 -7.75
N ALA A 47 -0.76 -14.99 -6.51
CA ALA A 47 -0.90 -16.32 -5.93
C ALA A 47 -2.36 -16.78 -5.92
N ASP A 48 -3.30 -15.87 -5.63
CA ASP A 48 -4.75 -16.13 -5.68
C ASP A 48 -5.23 -16.56 -7.09
N ARG A 49 -4.45 -16.27 -8.14
CA ARG A 49 -4.69 -16.69 -9.53
C ARG A 49 -3.78 -17.83 -10.00
N GLY A 50 -3.01 -18.43 -9.10
CA GLY A 50 -2.04 -19.49 -9.42
C GLY A 50 -0.87 -18.99 -10.27
N TRP A 51 -0.52 -17.71 -10.15
CA TRP A 51 0.65 -17.13 -10.80
C TRP A 51 1.79 -16.99 -9.80
N GLU A 52 3.02 -17.08 -10.30
CA GLU A 52 4.23 -16.89 -9.53
C GLU A 52 5.04 -15.71 -10.04
N PHE A 53 5.78 -15.08 -9.12
CA PHE A 53 6.73 -14.04 -9.47
C PHE A 53 7.88 -14.63 -10.29
N SER A 54 8.27 -13.93 -11.35
CA SER A 54 9.35 -14.32 -12.23
C SER A 54 10.16 -13.11 -12.66
N GLN A 55 11.45 -13.34 -12.86
CA GLN A 55 12.37 -12.37 -13.45
C GLN A 55 12.96 -12.96 -14.72
N TRP A 56 12.76 -12.25 -15.83
CA TRP A 56 13.31 -12.62 -17.12
C TRP A 56 14.36 -11.58 -17.51
N LYS A 57 15.56 -12.05 -17.85
CA LYS A 57 16.57 -11.18 -18.44
C LYS A 57 16.10 -10.78 -19.84
N ALA A 58 15.85 -9.49 -20.04
CA ALA A 58 15.64 -8.90 -21.36
C ALA A 58 17.01 -8.47 -21.94
N ALA A 59 17.01 -7.52 -22.89
CA ALA A 59 18.25 -6.96 -23.42
C ALA A 59 19.06 -6.24 -22.33
N ASP A 60 18.80 -4.95 -22.12
CA ASP A 60 19.59 -4.12 -21.20
C ASP A 60 18.98 -4.01 -19.80
N PHE A 61 17.93 -4.80 -19.51
CA PHE A 61 17.20 -4.73 -18.25
C PHE A 61 16.57 -6.08 -17.89
N VAL A 62 16.05 -6.17 -16.66
CA VAL A 62 15.30 -7.33 -16.17
C VAL A 62 13.82 -7.00 -16.18
N LEU A 63 13.03 -7.86 -16.80
CA LEU A 63 11.57 -7.85 -16.70
C LEU A 63 11.18 -8.62 -15.45
N ALA A 64 10.51 -7.95 -14.51
CA ALA A 64 9.87 -8.58 -13.38
C ALA A 64 8.36 -8.63 -13.62
N GLY A 65 7.72 -9.76 -13.33
CA GLY A 65 6.28 -9.90 -13.48
C GLY A 65 5.74 -11.17 -12.87
N PHE A 66 4.45 -11.43 -13.08
CA PHE A 66 3.76 -12.61 -12.60
C PHE A 66 3.28 -13.43 -13.79
N ALA A 67 3.47 -14.75 -13.71
CA ALA A 67 3.05 -15.67 -14.77
C ALA A 67 2.51 -16.99 -14.18
N PRO A 68 1.57 -17.66 -14.87
CA PRO A 68 1.12 -18.99 -14.48
C PRO A 68 2.27 -19.99 -14.56
N LEU A 69 2.33 -20.92 -13.58
CA LEU A 69 3.44 -21.87 -13.47
C LEU A 69 3.52 -22.86 -14.64
N ASN A 70 2.36 -23.35 -15.07
CA ASN A 70 2.23 -24.38 -16.09
C ASN A 70 1.08 -24.02 -17.04
N LEU A 71 1.37 -23.20 -18.05
CA LEU A 71 0.40 -22.87 -19.09
C LEU A 71 0.95 -23.27 -20.47
N GLN A 72 0.25 -24.17 -21.14
CA GLN A 72 0.44 -24.44 -22.56
C GLN A 72 -0.67 -23.72 -23.32
N ALA A 73 -0.31 -22.67 -24.04
CA ALA A 73 -1.24 -21.87 -24.83
C ALA A 73 -0.61 -21.51 -26.17
N SER A 74 -1.44 -21.44 -27.22
CA SER A 74 -1.03 -20.98 -28.55
C SER A 74 -0.95 -19.45 -28.67
N THR A 75 -1.46 -18.72 -27.68
CA THR A 75 -1.48 -17.25 -27.64
C THR A 75 -1.01 -16.77 -26.27
N LEU A 76 0.02 -15.93 -26.26
CA LEU A 76 0.47 -15.21 -25.07
C LEU A 76 -0.21 -13.84 -25.01
N ARG A 77 -0.90 -13.55 -23.90
CA ARG A 77 -1.44 -12.22 -23.62
C ARG A 77 -0.64 -11.58 -22.51
N ILE A 78 -0.01 -10.45 -22.82
CA ILE A 78 0.80 -9.68 -21.88
C ILE A 78 0.00 -8.46 -21.49
N TYR A 79 -0.23 -8.30 -20.19
CA TYR A 79 -0.76 -7.08 -19.62
C TYR A 79 0.40 -6.27 -19.04
N ILE A 80 0.58 -5.06 -19.55
CA ILE A 80 1.52 -4.09 -19.00
C ILE A 80 0.64 -3.05 -18.33
N GLU A 81 0.54 -3.12 -16.99
CA GLU A 81 -0.03 -2.02 -16.23
C GLU A 81 0.86 -0.79 -16.44
N GLY A 82 0.25 0.39 -16.51
CA GLY A 82 0.97 1.66 -16.64
C GLY A 82 1.93 1.90 -15.48
N ASP A 83 2.47 3.11 -15.44
CA ASP A 83 3.53 3.66 -14.61
C ASP A 83 3.29 3.65 -13.08
N GLY A 84 2.48 2.74 -12.54
CA GLY A 84 2.36 2.37 -11.12
C GLY A 84 2.66 3.51 -10.15
N LEU A 85 3.64 3.29 -9.27
CA LEU A 85 4.28 4.36 -8.48
C LEU A 85 5.65 4.73 -9.11
N ALA A 86 5.77 4.88 -10.42
CA ALA A 86 7.06 5.13 -11.08
C ALA A 86 7.71 6.45 -10.64
N TRP A 87 6.91 7.46 -10.30
CA TRP A 87 7.36 8.75 -9.82
C TRP A 87 6.64 9.13 -8.52
N ILE A 88 7.40 9.47 -7.48
CA ILE A 88 6.85 10.01 -6.23
C ILE A 88 6.42 11.47 -6.45
N THR A 89 7.16 12.20 -7.26
CA THR A 89 6.83 13.55 -7.73
C THR A 89 7.34 13.72 -9.16
N SER A 90 6.97 14.80 -9.86
CA SER A 90 7.44 15.09 -11.23
C SER A 90 8.95 15.17 -11.42
N ARG A 91 9.74 15.22 -10.32
CA ARG A 91 11.21 15.24 -10.34
C ARG A 91 11.85 14.16 -9.47
N ARG A 92 11.06 13.27 -8.86
CA ARG A 92 11.57 12.22 -7.98
C ARG A 92 11.09 10.85 -8.45
N PRO A 93 11.94 10.03 -9.09
CA PRO A 93 11.58 8.67 -9.43
C PRO A 93 11.41 7.86 -8.14
N SER A 94 10.51 6.88 -8.17
CA SER A 94 10.41 5.92 -7.09
C SER A 94 11.56 4.94 -7.13
N LYS A 95 12.00 4.49 -5.94
CA LYS A 95 12.91 3.35 -5.83
C LYS A 95 12.21 2.02 -6.08
N ASP A 96 10.89 2.03 -5.92
CA ASP A 96 10.04 0.86 -6.05
C ASP A 96 8.71 1.26 -6.72
N PRO A 97 8.57 0.99 -8.04
CA PRO A 97 7.41 1.41 -8.78
C PRO A 97 6.17 0.54 -8.56
N THR A 98 6.21 -0.45 -7.64
CA THR A 98 5.05 -1.31 -7.32
C THR A 98 3.84 -0.46 -6.94
N PRO A 99 2.69 -0.60 -7.65
CA PRO A 99 1.50 0.24 -7.43
C PRO A 99 0.96 0.17 -6.01
N VAL A 100 0.39 1.28 -5.53
CA VAL A 100 -0.36 1.33 -4.25
C VAL A 100 -1.66 0.54 -4.34
N THR A 101 -2.28 0.54 -5.52
CA THR A 101 -3.53 -0.17 -5.77
C THR A 101 -3.41 -0.84 -7.14
N PRO A 102 -3.10 -2.14 -7.20
CA PRO A 102 -2.98 -2.85 -8.47
C PRO A 102 -4.37 -2.96 -9.13
N VAL A 103 -4.49 -2.54 -10.39
CA VAL A 103 -5.75 -2.61 -11.14
C VAL A 103 -5.85 -3.85 -12.02
N SER A 104 -4.71 -4.47 -12.32
CA SER A 104 -4.65 -5.67 -13.13
C SER A 104 -3.78 -6.73 -12.47
N LEU A 105 -4.41 -7.84 -12.12
CA LEU A 105 -3.85 -9.19 -12.05
C LEU A 105 -5.01 -10.14 -12.37
#